data_AF-A0A660V9K3-F1
#
_entry.id   AF-A0A660V9K3-F1
#
_cell.length_a   1.000
_cell.length_b   1.000
_cell.length_c   1.000
_cell.angle_alpha   90.00
_cell.angle_beta   90.00
_cell.angle_gamma   90.00
#
_symmetry.space_group_name_H-M   'P 1'
#
loop_
_entity.id
_entity.type
_entity.pdbx_description
1 polymer ?
#
loop_
_entity_poly.entity_id
_entity_poly.type
_entity_poly.pdbx_seq_one_letter_code
_entity_poly.pdbx_strand_id
1 'polypeptide(L)'
;MPFTPYHFGPSGFVGLLFRRWVDVPVFIAGNILIDTEVIADKFIQPGWPVHQVWHFHTLLIGGLAGAIFGLLVYYIKPFRWICEKFMSLIGLPSKTTLLSMILAGLLGAWLHVFIDSFYHYDIQIFWPHKDNTMFRWINAGNWANRA
;
A
#
# COMPACT_ATOMS: atom_id res chain seq x y z
N MET A 1 -6.39 14.64 -3.67
CA MET A 1 -6.86 13.45 -2.93
C MET A 1 -6.25 13.53 -1.54
N PRO A 2 -6.97 13.20 -0.46
CA PRO A 2 -6.31 13.16 0.84
C PRO A 2 -5.25 12.06 0.79
N PHE A 3 -4.06 12.39 1.27
CA PHE A 3 -2.96 11.44 1.36
C PHE A 3 -3.27 10.32 2.37
N THR A 4 -2.35 9.36 2.47
CA THR A 4 -2.25 8.21 3.38
C THR A 4 -2.97 8.23 4.75
N PRO A 5 -3.21 9.33 5.49
CA PRO A 5 -3.98 9.32 6.73
C PRO A 5 -5.31 8.53 6.72
N TYR A 6 -6.02 8.40 5.60
CA TYR A 6 -7.25 7.59 5.55
C TYR A 6 -7.01 6.07 5.57
N HIS A 7 -5.84 5.61 5.12
CA HIS A 7 -5.48 4.19 5.09
C HIS A 7 -4.83 3.70 6.37
N PHE A 8 -4.34 4.61 7.22
CA PHE A 8 -3.71 4.25 8.50
C PHE A 8 -4.62 3.45 9.43
N GLY A 9 -5.91 3.77 9.47
CA GLY A 9 -6.89 3.06 10.31
C GLY A 9 -7.06 1.60 9.89
N PRO A 10 -7.55 1.32 8.67
CA PRO A 10 -7.72 -0.03 8.16
C PRO A 10 -6.39 -0.82 8.15
N SER A 11 -5.31 -0.22 7.67
CA SER A 11 -4.01 -0.89 7.55
C SER A 11 -3.35 -1.13 8.91
N GLY A 12 -3.48 -0.20 9.86
CA GLY A 12 -3.03 -0.40 11.24
C GLY A 12 -3.81 -1.51 11.94
N PHE A 13 -5.13 -1.56 11.76
CA PHE A 13 -5.97 -2.63 12.31
C PHE A 13 -5.58 -4.01 11.75
N VAL A 14 -5.48 -4.13 10.43
CA VAL A 14 -5.08 -5.38 9.77
C VAL A 14 -3.65 -5.77 10.18
N GLY A 15 -2.70 -4.82 10.16
CA GLY A 15 -1.33 -5.07 10.60
C GLY A 15 -1.24 -5.60 12.02
N LEU A 16 -1.98 -4.99 12.97
CA LEU A 16 -2.03 -5.46 14.36
C LEU A 16 -2.70 -6.82 14.52
N LEU A 17 -3.78 -7.09 13.76
CA LEU A 17 -4.46 -8.39 13.74
C LEU A 17 -3.51 -9.51 13.28
N PHE A 18 -2.70 -9.23 12.26
CA PHE A 18 -1.75 -10.19 11.69
C PHE A 18 -0.31 -10.05 12.21
N ARG A 19 -0.09 -9.31 13.32
CA ARG A 19 1.25 -8.99 13.87
C ARG A 19 2.15 -10.18 14.18
N ARG A 20 1.59 -11.40 14.26
CA ARG A 20 2.35 -12.64 14.46
C ARG A 20 3.06 -13.12 13.19
N TRP A 21 2.59 -12.68 12.02
CA TRP A 21 3.10 -13.08 10.71
C TRP A 21 3.78 -11.92 9.98
N VAL A 22 3.29 -10.70 10.16
CA VAL A 22 3.80 -9.50 9.48
C VAL A 22 4.42 -8.50 10.45
N ASP A 23 5.45 -7.79 9.99
CA ASP A 23 6.01 -6.64 10.69
C ASP A 23 5.07 -5.43 10.55
N VAL A 24 4.45 -5.00 11.64
CA VAL A 24 3.44 -3.93 11.63
C VAL A 24 4.01 -2.59 11.13
N PRO A 25 5.20 -2.13 11.58
CA PRO A 25 5.80 -0.91 11.05
C PRO A 25 6.02 -0.94 9.54
N VAL A 26 6.57 -2.03 9.00
CA VAL A 26 6.77 -2.18 7.55
C VAL A 26 5.44 -2.25 6.81
N PHE A 27 4.42 -2.92 7.38
CA PHE A 27 3.10 -3.01 6.77
C PHE A 27 2.48 -1.62 6.58
N ILE A 28 2.55 -0.79 7.62
CA ILE A 28 2.07 0.60 7.57
C ILE A 28 2.93 1.44 6.63
N ALA A 29 4.27 1.33 6.71
CA ALA A 29 5.17 2.08 5.84
C ALA A 29 5.02 1.70 4.35
N GLY A 30 4.68 0.44 4.06
CA GLY A 30 4.34 -0.01 2.71
C GLY A 30 3.12 0.70 2.12
N ASN A 31 2.16 1.14 2.94
CA ASN A 31 1.04 1.97 2.46
C ASN A 31 1.53 3.37 2.05
N ILE A 32 2.42 3.97 2.85
CA ILE A 32 3.01 5.29 2.56
C ILE A 32 3.84 5.24 1.27
N LEU A 33 4.54 4.13 1.03
CA LEU A 33 5.35 3.93 -0.16
C LEU A 33 4.51 4.07 -1.44
N ILE A 34 3.31 3.49 -1.49
CA ILE A 34 2.49 3.50 -2.70
C ILE A 34 2.06 4.93 -3.07
N ASP A 35 1.67 5.72 -2.07
CA ASP A 35 1.30 7.14 -2.24
C ASP A 35 2.45 8.04 -2.73
N THR A 36 3.71 7.59 -2.67
CA THR A 36 4.84 8.40 -3.20
C THR A 36 4.71 8.67 -4.69
N GLU A 37 4.05 7.78 -5.43
CA GLU A 37 3.70 7.98 -6.84
C GLU A 37 2.78 9.20 -7.03
N VAL A 38 1.73 9.31 -6.23
CA VAL A 38 0.75 10.41 -6.30
C VAL A 38 1.40 11.75 -5.94
N ILE A 39 2.36 11.74 -5.00
CA ILE A 39 3.16 12.93 -4.68
C ILE A 39 4.05 13.30 -5.86
N ALA A 40 4.70 12.32 -6.48
CA ALA A 40 5.62 12.54 -7.59
C ALA A 40 4.91 13.05 -8.85
N ASP A 41 3.71 12.55 -9.14
CA ASP A 41 2.87 13.00 -10.27
C ASP A 41 2.71 14.52 -10.30
N LYS A 42 2.45 15.14 -9.13
CA LYS A 42 2.29 16.60 -8.99
C LYS A 42 3.47 17.41 -9.53
N PHE A 43 4.66 16.83 -9.55
CA PHE A 43 5.89 17.49 -9.99
C PHE A 43 6.40 17.00 -11.34
N ILE A 44 6.14 15.73 -11.69
CA ILE A 44 6.72 15.10 -12.89
C ILE A 44 5.76 15.18 -14.09
N GLN A 45 4.47 14.87 -13.91
CA GLN A 45 3.49 14.84 -15.01
C GLN A 45 2.11 15.40 -14.60
N PRO A 46 2.01 16.71 -14.34
CA PRO A 46 0.75 17.31 -13.93
C PRO A 46 -0.35 17.07 -14.97
N GLY A 47 -1.44 16.42 -14.57
CA GLY A 47 -2.61 16.16 -15.43
C GLY A 47 -2.64 14.79 -16.10
N TRP A 48 -1.61 13.95 -15.90
CA TRP A 48 -1.71 12.52 -16.17
C TRP A 48 -2.57 11.84 -15.08
N PRO A 49 -3.16 10.65 -15.33
CA PRO A 49 -3.79 9.89 -14.26
C PRO A 49 -2.80 9.63 -13.13
N VAL A 50 -3.11 10.18 -11.95
CA VAL A 50 -2.14 10.36 -10.85
C VAL A 50 -1.58 9.05 -10.28
N HIS A 51 -2.27 7.93 -10.52
CA HIS A 51 -1.93 6.60 -10.04
C HIS A 51 -1.20 5.72 -11.09
N GLN A 52 -0.69 6.33 -12.17
CA GLN A 52 -0.15 5.59 -13.33
C GLN A 52 1.28 6.01 -13.74
N VAL A 53 1.96 6.86 -12.97
CA VAL A 53 3.31 7.36 -13.32
C VAL A 53 4.37 6.26 -13.25
N TRP A 54 4.36 5.46 -12.19
CA TRP A 54 5.25 4.30 -11.96
C TRP A 54 4.49 2.99 -11.79
N HIS A 55 3.16 3.04 -11.85
CA HIS A 55 2.26 1.91 -11.64
C HIS A 55 2.35 1.32 -10.23
N PHE A 56 2.61 2.13 -9.20
CA PHE A 56 2.61 1.64 -7.81
C PHE A 56 1.20 1.24 -7.36
N HIS A 57 0.16 1.86 -7.92
CA HIS A 57 -1.23 1.50 -7.65
C HIS A 57 -1.70 0.28 -8.47
N THR A 58 -0.88 -0.78 -8.50
CA THR A 58 -1.18 -2.06 -9.15
C THR A 58 -0.80 -3.20 -8.20
N LEU A 59 -1.51 -4.33 -8.25
CA LEU A 59 -1.14 -5.48 -7.39
C LEU A 59 0.23 -6.04 -7.75
N LEU A 60 0.61 -5.98 -9.03
CA LEU A 60 1.88 -6.51 -9.50
C LEU A 60 3.06 -5.61 -9.11
N ILE A 61 3.10 -4.38 -9.62
CA ILE A 61 4.24 -3.48 -9.44
C ILE A 61 4.24 -2.89 -8.03
N GLY A 62 3.08 -2.51 -7.50
CA GLY A 62 2.94 -2.06 -6.11
C GLY A 62 3.31 -3.16 -5.11
N GLY A 63 2.85 -4.39 -5.35
CA GLY A 63 3.22 -5.55 -4.53
C GLY A 63 4.73 -5.82 -4.57
N LEU A 64 5.34 -5.79 -5.76
CA LEU A 64 6.78 -5.96 -5.92
C LEU A 64 7.57 -4.83 -5.22
N ALA A 65 7.15 -3.57 -5.39
CA ALA A 65 7.75 -2.42 -4.71
C ALA A 65 7.67 -2.56 -3.19
N GLY A 66 6.51 -2.97 -2.65
CA GLY A 66 6.32 -3.26 -1.23
C GLY A 66 7.22 -4.41 -0.74
N ALA A 67 7.31 -5.51 -1.48
CA ALA A 67 8.18 -6.64 -1.15
C ALA A 67 9.68 -6.25 -1.12
N ILE A 68 10.14 -5.50 -2.14
CA ILE A 68 11.50 -4.96 -2.22
C ILE A 68 11.74 -3.98 -1.06
N PHE A 69 10.77 -3.13 -0.74
CA PHE A 69 10.88 -2.23 0.40
C PHE A 69 11.06 -3.00 1.71
N GLY A 70 10.26 -4.02 1.98
CA GLY A 70 10.42 -4.88 3.16
C GLY A 70 11.78 -5.59 3.21
N LEU A 71 12.27 -6.07 2.06
CA LEU A 71 13.61 -6.64 1.89
C LEU A 71 14.70 -5.63 2.28
N LEU A 72 14.61 -4.39 1.77
CA LEU A 72 15.58 -3.32 2.05
C LEU A 72 15.57 -2.93 3.52
N VAL A 73 14.39 -2.76 4.13
CA VAL A 73 14.27 -2.42 5.57
C VAL A 73 14.93 -3.50 6.43
N TYR A 74 14.81 -4.77 6.07
CA TYR A 74 15.45 -5.87 6.81
C TYR A 74 16.98 -5.80 6.78
N TYR A 75 17.58 -5.54 5.61
CA TYR A 75 19.04 -5.49 5.46
C TYR A 75 19.65 -4.18 5.99
N ILE A 76 18.91 -3.08 5.98
CA ILE A 76 19.34 -1.81 6.55
C ILE A 76 19.14 -1.86 8.06
N LYS A 77 20.18 -2.29 8.79
CA LYS A 77 20.14 -2.51 10.26
C LYS A 77 19.50 -1.38 11.07
N PRO A 78 19.78 -0.08 10.81
CA PRO A 78 19.12 1.01 11.53
C PRO A 78 17.59 0.98 11.40
N PHE A 79 17.04 0.70 10.21
CA PHE A 79 15.60 0.67 10.00
C PHE A 79 14.95 -0.54 10.67
N ARG A 80 15.55 -1.73 10.52
CA ARG A 80 15.11 -2.93 11.24
C ARG A 80 15.05 -2.69 12.76
N TRP A 81 16.09 -2.07 13.32
CA TRP A 81 16.13 -1.74 14.75
C TRP A 81 15.04 -0.74 15.15
N ILE A 82 14.75 0.26 14.32
CA ILE A 82 13.64 1.20 14.55
C ILE A 82 12.30 0.45 14.61
N CYS A 83 12.04 -0.49 13.69
CA CYS A 83 10.82 -1.30 13.70
C CYS A 83 10.67 -2.11 15.01
N GLU A 84 11.73 -2.82 15.42
CA GLU A 84 11.74 -3.60 16.67
C GLU A 84 11.54 -2.71 17.90
N LYS A 85 12.24 -1.58 17.95
CA LYS A 85 12.14 -0.62 19.05
C LYS A 85 10.74 -0.01 19.13
N PHE A 86 10.15 0.39 18.01
CA PHE A 86 8.79 0.92 17.95
C PHE A 86 7.79 -0.09 18.54
N MET A 87 7.86 -1.35 18.12
CA MET A 87 6.99 -2.42 18.63
C MET A 87 7.19 -2.67 20.12
N SER A 88 8.44 -2.59 20.61
CA SER A 88 8.75 -2.68 22.04
C SER A 88 8.16 -1.51 22.84
N LEU A 89 8.25 -0.28 22.32
CA LEU A 89 7.73 0.93 22.97
C LEU A 89 6.20 0.89 23.15
N ILE A 90 5.46 0.29 22.21
CA ILE A 90 4.00 0.12 22.31
C ILE A 90 3.59 -1.14 23.09
N GLY A 91 4.53 -1.82 23.78
CA GLY A 91 4.24 -2.99 24.61
C GLY A 91 3.97 -4.28 23.82
N LEU A 92 4.32 -4.32 22.53
CA LEU A 92 4.08 -5.46 21.64
C LEU A 92 5.39 -5.95 21.00
N PRO A 93 6.43 -6.33 21.78
CA PRO A 93 7.71 -6.73 21.22
C PRO A 93 7.54 -7.87 20.22
N SER A 94 8.12 -7.70 19.04
CA SER A 94 8.11 -8.67 17.95
C SER A 94 9.53 -8.85 17.43
N LYS A 95 9.89 -10.09 17.09
CA LYS A 95 11.17 -10.38 16.43
C LYS A 95 10.97 -10.27 14.94
N THR A 96 11.74 -9.39 14.30
CA THR A 96 11.66 -9.25 12.84
C THR A 96 12.38 -10.41 12.16
N THR A 97 11.70 -10.99 11.16
CA THR A 97 12.30 -11.96 10.23
C THR A 97 12.23 -11.40 8.83
N LEU A 98 13.12 -11.86 7.95
CA LEU A 98 13.14 -11.42 6.56
C LEU A 98 11.78 -11.64 5.88
N LEU A 99 11.23 -12.84 6.05
CA LEU A 99 9.93 -13.19 5.48
C LEU A 99 8.81 -12.30 6.03
N SER A 100 8.81 -12.03 7.33
CA SER A 100 7.80 -11.17 7.96
C SER A 100 7.81 -9.75 7.41
N MET A 101 8.99 -9.18 7.14
CA MET A 101 9.12 -7.83 6.57
C MET A 101 8.76 -7.80 5.08
N ILE A 102 9.18 -8.79 4.29
CA ILE A 102 8.78 -8.91 2.87
C ILE A 102 7.26 -9.03 2.76
N LEU A 103 6.64 -9.94 3.53
CA LEU A 103 5.19 -10.12 3.55
C LEU A 103 4.47 -8.86 4.04
N ALA A 104 5.03 -8.17 5.04
CA ALA A 104 4.46 -6.92 5.52
C ALA A 104 4.39 -5.86 4.42
N GLY A 105 5.50 -5.65 3.69
CA GLY A 105 5.54 -4.67 2.61
C GLY A 105 4.62 -5.05 1.44
N LEU A 106 4.63 -6.33 1.05
CA LEU A 106 3.74 -6.87 0.00
C LEU A 106 2.26 -6.68 0.35
N LEU A 107 1.85 -7.17 1.53
CA LEU A 107 0.45 -7.14 1.95
C LEU A 107 -0.02 -5.71 2.30
N GLY A 108 0.89 -4.87 2.82
CA GLY A 108 0.61 -3.46 3.06
C GLY A 108 0.32 -2.71 1.76
N ALA A 109 1.16 -2.93 0.73
CA ALA A 109 0.94 -2.39 -0.61
C ALA A 109 -0.37 -2.90 -1.23
N TRP A 110 -0.62 -4.21 -1.18
CA TRP A 110 -1.87 -4.79 -1.70
C TRP A 110 -3.11 -4.25 -1.02
N LEU A 111 -3.09 -4.11 0.31
CA LEU A 111 -4.23 -3.56 1.04
C LEU A 111 -4.49 -2.11 0.64
N HIS A 112 -3.44 -1.31 0.49
CA HIS A 112 -3.55 0.08 0.03
C HIS A 112 -4.20 0.14 -1.36
N VAL A 113 -3.63 -0.55 -2.36
CA VAL A 113 -4.15 -0.59 -3.73
C VAL A 113 -5.58 -1.12 -3.77
N PHE A 114 -5.90 -2.13 -2.95
CA PHE A 114 -7.24 -2.68 -2.88
C PHE A 114 -8.25 -1.66 -2.35
N ILE A 115 -7.94 -0.94 -1.28
CA ILE A 115 -8.83 0.09 -0.73
C ILE A 115 -9.02 1.20 -1.76
N ASP A 116 -7.93 1.71 -2.34
CA ASP A 116 -8.00 2.80 -3.31
C ASP A 116 -8.74 2.42 -4.60
N SER A 117 -8.71 1.15 -4.99
CA SER A 117 -9.44 0.66 -6.16
C SER A 117 -10.95 0.89 -6.06
N PHE A 118 -11.51 1.08 -4.86
CA PHE A 118 -12.91 1.43 -4.68
C PHE A 118 -13.20 2.93 -4.88
N TYR A 119 -12.22 3.81 -4.65
CA TYR A 119 -12.41 5.26 -4.64
C TYR A 119 -11.92 5.96 -5.91
N HIS A 120 -10.96 5.37 -6.61
CA HIS A 120 -10.26 6.03 -7.72
C HIS A 120 -10.47 5.32 -9.05
N TYR A 121 -11.07 6.02 -10.01
CA TYR A 121 -11.42 5.46 -11.32
C TYR A 121 -10.19 5.09 -12.17
N ASP A 122 -9.06 5.75 -11.93
CA ASP A 122 -7.84 5.65 -12.71
C ASP A 122 -6.87 4.57 -12.23
N ILE A 123 -7.18 3.87 -11.13
CA ILE A 123 -6.34 2.80 -10.61
C ILE A 123 -6.43 1.55 -11.49
N GLN A 124 -5.27 1.01 -11.85
CA GLN A 124 -5.15 -0.15 -12.74
C GLN A 124 -4.77 -1.39 -11.92
N ILE A 125 -5.68 -1.85 -11.05
CA ILE A 125 -5.42 -2.94 -10.10
C ILE A 125 -4.77 -4.18 -10.75
N PHE A 126 -5.18 -4.53 -11.97
CA PHE A 126 -4.68 -5.65 -12.77
C PHE A 126 -3.89 -5.21 -14.01
N TRP A 127 -3.19 -4.06 -13.95
CA TRP A 127 -2.32 -3.61 -15.03
C TRP A 127 -1.46 -4.77 -15.59
N PRO A 128 -1.35 -4.94 -16.93
CA PRO A 128 -1.67 -3.98 -18.00
C PRO A 128 -3.14 -3.91 -18.43
N HIS A 129 -4.04 -4.64 -17.77
CA HIS A 129 -5.47 -4.41 -17.96
C HIS A 129 -5.82 -3.01 -17.44
N LYS A 130 -6.34 -2.15 -18.32
CA LYS A 130 -6.50 -0.72 -18.07
C LYS A 130 -7.67 -0.37 -17.15
N ASP A 131 -8.54 -1.33 -16.89
CA ASP A 131 -9.78 -1.04 -16.19
C ASP A 131 -9.68 -1.27 -14.69
N ASN A 132 -10.27 -0.35 -13.93
CA ASN A 132 -10.58 -0.57 -12.53
C ASN A 132 -11.89 -1.38 -12.41
N THR A 133 -11.79 -2.70 -12.24
CA THR A 133 -12.96 -3.58 -12.07
C THR A 133 -13.74 -3.29 -10.79
N MET A 134 -13.05 -2.93 -9.70
CA MET A 134 -13.68 -2.66 -8.40
C MET A 134 -14.47 -1.36 -8.42
N PHE A 135 -13.89 -0.28 -8.95
CA PHE A 135 -14.58 1.00 -9.11
C PHE A 135 -15.83 0.86 -9.99
N ARG A 136 -15.73 0.10 -11.10
CA ARG A 136 -16.88 -0.15 -11.99
C ARG A 136 -17.98 -0.93 -11.29
N TRP A 137 -17.63 -1.96 -10.53
CA TRP A 137 -18.61 -2.79 -9.82
C TRP A 137 -19.40 -1.98 -8.78
N ILE A 138 -18.72 -1.17 -7.95
CA ILE A 138 -19.40 -0.30 -6.98
C ILE A 138 -20.30 0.74 -7.66
N ASN A 139 -19.87 1.27 -8.80
CA ASN A 139 -20.63 2.30 -9.50
C ASN A 139 -21.66 1.75 -10.49
N ALA A 140 -21.76 0.43 -10.70
CA ALA A 140 -22.58 -0.16 -11.76
C ALA A 140 -24.05 0.31 -11.73
N GLY A 141 -24.63 0.49 -10.54
CA GLY A 141 -25.99 1.03 -10.36
C GLY A 141 -26.15 2.51 -10.75
N ASN A 142 -25.08 3.30 -10.67
CA ASN A 142 -25.08 4.71 -11.08
C ASN A 142 -24.96 4.88 -12.60
N TRP A 143 -24.34 3.92 -13.30
CA TRP A 143 -24.24 3.93 -14.77
C TRP A 143 -25.53 3.48 -15.45
N ALA A 144 -26.26 2.52 -14.85
CA ALA A 144 -27.55 2.06 -15.37
C ALA A 144 -28.65 3.14 -15.35
N ASN A 145 -28.56 4.11 -14.44
CA ASN A 145 -29.53 5.21 -14.30
C ASN A 145 -29.18 6.45 -15.15
N ARG A 146 -28.13 6.38 -15.98
CA ARG A 146 -27.66 7.48 -16.84
C ARG A 146 -27.72 7.14 -18.34
N ALA A 147 -28.36 6.03 -18.71
CA ALA A 147 -28.58 5.59 -20.08
C ALA A 147 -30.05 5.76 -20.48
#